data_AF-A0A1Y4HU14-F1
#
_entry.id   AF-A0A1Y4HU14-F1
#
_cell.length_a   1.000
_cell.length_b   1.000
_cell.length_c   1.000
_cell.angle_alpha   90.00
_cell.angle_beta   90.00
_cell.angle_gamma   90.00
#
_symmetry.space_group_name_H-M   'P 1'
#
loop_
_entity.id
_entity.type
_entity.pdbx_description
1 polymer ?
#
loop_
_entity_poly.entity_id
_entity_poly.type
_entity_poly.pdbx_seq_one_letter_code
_entity_poly.pdbx_strand_id
1 'polypeptide(L)'
;MKIVLTILMSMFLFSVPFISSHIETNNNLHLSIVCGSNKNGYIDIDRGNQKVKYYFPYRFGKGGKGMTDLSNVVFSYRKETLMMVYKTTSETIFKIKCNRGEFEVINSFLRTINKQIIDSKPTE
;
A
#
# COMPACT_ATOMS: atom_id res chain seq x y z
N MET A 1 35.68 -18.39 -5.99
CA MET A 1 34.33 -18.12 -6.55
C MET A 1 33.15 -18.44 -5.61
N LYS A 2 33.33 -18.74 -4.32
CA LYS A 2 32.19 -18.99 -3.40
C LYS A 2 31.59 -17.71 -2.80
N ILE A 3 32.43 -16.73 -2.47
CA ILE A 3 32.03 -15.48 -1.80
C ILE A 3 31.03 -14.66 -2.66
N VAL A 4 31.30 -14.54 -3.96
CA VAL A 4 30.45 -13.79 -4.91
C VAL A 4 29.03 -14.39 -4.99
N LEU A 5 28.90 -15.71 -4.94
CA LEU A 5 27.59 -16.39 -4.99
C LEU A 5 26.78 -16.19 -3.71
N THR A 6 27.44 -16.21 -2.54
CA THR A 6 26.81 -15.86 -1.25
C THR A 6 26.38 -14.40 -1.18
N ILE A 7 27.16 -13.47 -1.74
CA ILE A 7 26.78 -12.05 -1.81
C ILE A 7 25.59 -11.86 -2.74
N LEU A 8 25.60 -12.49 -3.92
CA LEU A 8 24.46 -12.46 -4.86
C LEU A 8 23.18 -13.02 -4.22
N MET A 9 23.27 -14.17 -3.54
CA MET A 9 22.14 -14.76 -2.82
C MET A 9 21.68 -13.90 -1.64
N SER A 10 22.58 -13.23 -0.94
CA SER A 10 22.22 -12.29 0.14
C SER A 10 21.48 -11.04 -0.36
N MET A 11 21.74 -10.61 -1.60
CA MET A 11 21.00 -9.50 -2.25
C MET A 11 19.57 -9.88 -2.64
N PHE A 12 19.29 -11.17 -2.89
CA PHE A 12 17.94 -11.66 -3.20
C PHE A 12 17.04 -11.81 -1.96
N LEU A 13 17.59 -11.87 -0.75
CA LEU A 13 16.84 -12.14 0.48
C LEU A 13 16.03 -10.94 1.01
N PHE A 14 16.30 -9.73 0.51
CA PHE A 14 15.60 -8.50 0.91
C PHE A 14 14.96 -7.80 -0.29
N SER A 15 14.18 -8.55 -1.09
CA SER A 15 13.39 -7.95 -2.16
C SER A 15 12.48 -6.86 -1.59
N VAL A 16 12.51 -5.68 -2.24
CA VAL A 16 11.60 -4.58 -1.92
C VAL A 16 10.16 -5.10 -1.98
N PRO A 17 9.33 -4.89 -0.95
CA PRO A 17 7.96 -5.39 -0.92
C PRO A 17 7.20 -4.97 -2.17
N PHE A 18 6.33 -5.84 -2.66
CA PHE A 18 5.56 -5.60 -3.88
C PHE A 18 4.14 -6.17 -3.76
N ILE A 19 3.22 -5.58 -4.52
CA ILE A 19 1.83 -6.07 -4.59
C ILE A 19 1.83 -7.37 -5.39
N SER A 20 1.34 -8.46 -4.81
CA SER A 20 1.21 -9.75 -5.51
C SER A 20 -0.18 -9.99 -6.07
N SER A 21 -1.19 -9.47 -5.37
CA SER A 21 -2.60 -9.66 -5.71
C SER A 21 -3.46 -8.65 -4.94
N HIS A 22 -4.72 -8.55 -5.35
CA HIS A 22 -5.72 -7.76 -4.66
C HIS A 22 -7.05 -8.50 -4.62
N ILE A 23 -7.87 -8.18 -3.61
CA ILE A 23 -9.27 -8.57 -3.51
C ILE A 23 -10.06 -7.29 -3.26
N GLU A 24 -11.02 -7.01 -4.13
CA GLU A 24 -11.88 -5.84 -4.04
C GLU A 24 -13.31 -6.27 -3.70
N THR A 25 -13.93 -5.51 -2.79
CA THR A 25 -15.36 -5.55 -2.48
C THR A 25 -15.92 -4.13 -2.53
N ASN A 26 -17.23 -3.98 -2.35
CA ASN A 26 -17.87 -2.66 -2.32
C ASN A 26 -17.30 -1.71 -1.26
N ASN A 27 -16.77 -2.22 -0.15
CA ASN A 27 -16.28 -1.39 0.96
C ASN A 27 -14.79 -1.57 1.25
N ASN A 28 -14.18 -2.68 0.84
CA ASN A 28 -12.81 -3.02 1.20
C ASN A 28 -11.96 -3.36 -0.03
N LEU A 29 -10.73 -2.85 -0.04
CA LEU A 29 -9.68 -3.26 -0.95
C LEU A 29 -8.54 -3.85 -0.11
N HIS A 30 -8.32 -5.15 -0.26
CA HIS A 30 -7.20 -5.87 0.34
C HIS A 30 -6.11 -6.05 -0.70
N LEU A 31 -4.91 -5.56 -0.42
CA LEU A 31 -3.72 -5.80 -1.23
C LEU A 31 -2.82 -6.79 -0.49
N SER A 32 -2.55 -7.94 -1.10
CA SER A 32 -1.56 -8.88 -0.58
C SER A 32 -0.17 -8.44 -1.03
N ILE A 33 0.76 -8.35 -0.09
CA ILE A 33 2.12 -7.86 -0.33
C ILE A 33 3.10 -9.00 -0.08
N VAL A 34 3.97 -9.28 -1.04
CA VAL A 34 5.09 -10.21 -0.83
C VAL A 34 6.31 -9.42 -0.37
N CYS A 35 6.93 -9.89 0.71
CA CYS A 35 8.10 -9.29 1.37
C CYS A 35 9.24 -10.31 1.47
N GLY A 36 10.30 -10.15 0.66
CA GLY A 36 11.48 -11.02 0.76
C GLY A 36 11.16 -12.50 0.51
N SER A 37 11.73 -13.38 1.34
CA SER A 37 11.61 -14.85 1.31
C SER A 37 10.18 -15.39 1.54
N ASN A 38 9.22 -15.00 0.70
CA ASN A 38 7.81 -15.43 0.75
C ASN A 38 7.08 -15.09 2.06
N LYS A 39 7.50 -14.04 2.77
CA LYS A 39 6.72 -13.53 3.90
C LYS A 39 5.65 -12.59 3.37
N ASN A 40 4.43 -12.75 3.85
CA ASN A 40 3.30 -11.98 3.36
C ASN A 40 3.00 -10.81 4.32
N GLY A 41 2.81 -9.64 3.73
CA GLY A 41 2.23 -8.44 4.32
C GLY A 41 0.89 -8.13 3.66
N TYR A 42 0.28 -7.02 4.09
CA TYR A 42 -0.95 -6.54 3.49
C TYR A 42 -1.10 -5.02 3.61
N ILE A 43 -1.94 -4.47 2.75
CA ILE A 43 -2.53 -3.15 2.90
C ILE A 43 -4.04 -3.31 2.73
N ASP A 44 -4.80 -2.93 3.75
CA ASP A 44 -6.26 -2.88 3.73
C ASP A 44 -6.72 -1.43 3.66
N ILE A 45 -7.59 -1.14 2.69
CA ILE A 45 -8.30 0.14 2.58
C ILE A 45 -9.78 -0.14 2.82
N ASP A 46 -10.30 0.33 3.95
CA ASP A 46 -11.68 0.15 4.37
C ASP A 46 -12.44 1.48 4.27
N ARG A 47 -13.40 1.53 3.35
CA ARG A 47 -14.28 2.69 3.11
C ARG A 47 -15.36 2.82 4.16
N GLY A 48 -15.88 1.71 4.68
CA GLY A 48 -16.93 1.73 5.71
C GLY A 48 -16.42 2.35 6.99
N ASN A 49 -15.20 1.98 7.39
CA ASN A 49 -14.56 2.49 8.60
C ASN A 49 -13.65 3.70 8.36
N GLN A 50 -13.46 4.13 7.10
CA GLN A 50 -12.57 5.23 6.70
C GLN A 50 -11.12 5.05 7.20
N LYS A 51 -10.62 3.81 7.19
CA LYS A 51 -9.27 3.47 7.67
C LYS A 51 -8.41 2.87 6.57
N VAL A 52 -7.11 3.10 6.68
CA VAL A 52 -6.08 2.29 6.03
C VAL A 52 -5.30 1.56 7.10
N LYS A 53 -5.15 0.25 6.95
CA LYS A 53 -4.33 -0.61 7.80
C LYS A 53 -3.25 -1.26 6.96
N TYR A 54 -2.05 -1.39 7.49
CA TYR A 54 -0.96 -2.05 6.79
C TYR A 54 -0.12 -2.90 7.73
N TYR A 55 0.48 -3.94 7.18
CA TYR A 55 1.41 -4.83 7.85
C TYR A 55 2.49 -5.29 6.87
N PHE A 56 3.74 -5.18 7.29
CA PHE A 56 4.93 -5.69 6.64
C PHE A 56 5.73 -6.49 7.69
N PRO A 57 6.03 -7.78 7.46
CA PRO A 57 6.69 -8.66 8.44
C PRO A 57 8.12 -8.24 8.82
N TYR A 58 8.71 -7.30 8.08
CA TYR A 58 9.97 -6.64 8.42
C TYR A 58 9.71 -5.13 8.56
N ARG A 59 10.45 -4.45 9.44
CA ARG A 59 10.35 -2.99 9.62
C ARG A 59 10.76 -2.29 8.31
N PHE A 60 9.79 -2.02 7.44
CA PHE A 60 9.94 -1.18 6.25
C PHE A 60 9.37 0.21 6.59
N GLY A 61 10.17 1.27 6.48
CA GLY A 61 9.76 2.62 6.88
C GLY A 61 9.64 2.80 8.41
N LYS A 62 8.63 3.56 8.86
CA LYS A 62 8.45 3.89 10.30
C LYS A 62 7.81 2.79 11.15
N GLY A 63 7.53 1.62 10.57
CA GLY A 63 7.04 0.47 11.32
C GLY A 63 6.56 -0.62 10.38
N GLY A 64 6.73 -1.88 10.79
CA GLY A 64 6.18 -3.03 10.05
C GLY A 64 4.65 -3.15 10.18
N LYS A 65 3.96 -2.22 10.85
CA LYS A 65 2.50 -2.21 10.94
C LYS A 65 1.99 -0.85 11.34
N GLY A 66 0.77 -0.53 10.92
CA GLY A 66 0.09 0.68 11.37
C GLY A 66 -1.34 0.76 10.86
N MET A 67 -2.05 1.75 11.38
CA MET A 67 -3.41 2.08 11.00
C MET A 67 -3.59 3.60 11.10
N THR A 68 -4.27 4.19 10.12
CA THR A 68 -4.53 5.63 10.05
C THR A 68 -5.86 5.89 9.35
N ASP A 69 -6.43 7.06 9.57
CA ASP A 69 -7.58 7.51 8.79
C ASP A 69 -7.21 7.70 7.33
N LEU A 70 -8.12 7.33 6.45
CA LEU A 70 -7.97 7.50 5.01
C LEU A 70 -7.87 8.99 4.64
N SER A 71 -8.55 9.87 5.39
CA SER A 71 -8.49 11.32 5.22
C SER A 71 -7.09 11.89 5.48
N ASN A 72 -6.27 11.24 6.30
CA ASN A 72 -4.93 11.72 6.69
C ASN A 72 -3.83 11.35 5.71
N VAL A 73 -4.10 10.47 4.75
CA VAL A 73 -3.08 9.92 3.85
C VAL A 73 -3.41 10.13 2.38
N VAL A 74 -2.36 10.17 1.57
CA VAL A 74 -2.45 10.13 0.11
C VAL A 74 -1.62 8.98 -0.42
N PHE A 75 -2.18 8.27 -1.41
CA PHE A 75 -1.45 7.29 -2.20
C PHE A 75 -0.89 7.96 -3.45
N SER A 76 0.40 7.79 -3.71
CA SER A 76 1.08 8.36 -4.87
C SER A 76 1.86 7.29 -5.62
N TYR A 77 1.99 7.49 -6.93
CA TYR A 77 2.71 6.60 -7.83
C TYR A 77 3.85 7.34 -8.52
N ARG A 78 5.07 6.82 -8.41
CA ARG A 78 6.25 7.36 -9.08
C ARG A 78 7.26 6.26 -9.35
N LYS A 79 7.76 6.14 -10.58
CA LYS A 79 8.79 5.16 -10.97
C LYS A 79 8.49 3.75 -10.43
N GLU A 80 7.32 3.20 -10.77
CA GLU A 80 6.90 1.85 -10.38
C GLU A 80 6.88 1.61 -8.85
N THR A 81 6.64 2.68 -8.10
CA THR A 81 6.58 2.66 -6.64
C THR A 81 5.27 3.26 -6.18
N LEU A 82 4.55 2.52 -5.33
CA LEU A 82 3.45 3.02 -4.53
C LEU A 82 4.00 3.61 -3.24
N MET A 83 3.62 4.83 -2.92
CA MET A 83 3.94 5.48 -1.67
C MET A 83 2.67 5.94 -0.96
N MET A 84 2.57 5.63 0.33
CA MET A 84 1.57 6.24 1.21
C MET A 84 2.23 7.31 2.05
N VAL A 85 1.65 8.51 2.06
CA VAL A 85 2.25 9.71 2.65
C VAL A 85 1.20 10.41 3.52
N TYR A 86 1.61 10.89 4.70
CA TYR A 86 0.74 11.74 5.52
C TYR A 86 0.54 13.10 4.84
N LYS A 87 -0.70 13.56 4.70
CA LYS A 87 -1.01 14.84 4.04
C LYS A 87 -0.42 16.05 4.76
N THR A 88 -0.48 16.04 6.10
CA THR A 88 -0.08 17.18 6.95
C THR A 88 1.42 17.38 6.98
N THR A 89 2.19 16.31 7.11
CA THR A 89 3.65 16.37 7.28
C THR A 89 4.42 16.05 6.00
N SER A 90 3.73 15.58 4.95
CA SER A 90 4.36 15.01 3.74
C SER A 90 5.31 13.84 4.05
N GLU A 91 5.20 13.25 5.23
CA GLU A 91 6.07 12.18 5.66
C GLU A 91 5.64 10.85 5.01
N THR A 92 6.60 10.14 4.43
CA THR A 92 6.33 8.83 3.83
C THR A 92 6.18 7.75 4.89
N ILE A 93 5.04 7.04 4.84
CA ILE A 93 4.73 5.92 5.74
C ILE A 93 5.41 4.64 5.23
N PHE A 94 5.17 4.30 3.95
CA PHE A 94 5.84 3.18 3.28
C PHE A 94 6.07 3.47 1.79
N LYS A 95 6.99 2.70 1.20
CA LYS A 95 7.23 2.62 -0.24
C LYS A 95 7.33 1.15 -0.64
N ILE A 96 6.55 0.74 -1.63
CA ILE A 96 6.56 -0.63 -2.15
C ILE A 96 6.56 -0.58 -3.68
N LYS A 97 7.08 -1.63 -4.33
CA LYS A 97 6.95 -1.78 -5.78
C LYS A 97 5.48 -1.96 -6.15
N CYS A 98 5.09 -1.29 -7.22
CA CYS A 98 3.74 -1.27 -7.75
C CYS A 98 3.83 -0.96 -9.24
N ASN A 99 3.15 -1.72 -10.09
CA ASN A 99 3.00 -1.35 -11.49
C ASN A 99 1.83 -0.37 -11.68
N ARG A 100 1.67 0.12 -12.93
CA ARG A 100 0.65 1.12 -13.24
C ARG A 100 -0.78 0.60 -13.05
N GLY A 101 -1.06 -0.65 -13.45
CA GLY A 101 -2.39 -1.25 -13.35
C GLY A 101 -2.83 -1.47 -11.90
N GLU A 102 -1.91 -1.91 -11.03
CA GLU A 102 -2.16 -2.03 -9.59
C GLU A 102 -2.49 -0.67 -8.96
N PHE A 103 -1.77 0.38 -9.34
CA PHE A 103 -2.07 1.73 -8.86
C PHE A 103 -3.44 2.21 -9.35
N GLU A 104 -3.84 1.85 -10.57
CA GLU A 104 -5.15 2.22 -11.12
C GLU A 104 -6.30 1.54 -10.38
N VAL A 105 -6.13 0.31 -9.90
CA VAL A 105 -7.10 -0.36 -9.00
C VAL A 105 -7.28 0.45 -7.71
N ILE A 106 -6.18 0.82 -7.05
CA ILE A 106 -6.21 1.63 -5.82
C ILE A 106 -6.89 2.97 -6.07
N ASN A 107 -6.50 3.67 -7.13
CA ASN A 107 -7.04 4.98 -7.47
C ASN A 107 -8.53 4.90 -7.85
N SER A 108 -8.97 3.87 -8.56
CA SER A 108 -10.38 3.64 -8.90
C SER A 108 -11.22 3.41 -7.65
N PHE A 109 -10.75 2.53 -6.76
CA PHE A 109 -11.40 2.24 -5.49
C PHE A 109 -11.56 3.49 -4.62
N LEU A 110 -10.52 4.32 -4.52
CA LEU A 110 -10.55 5.57 -3.77
C LEU A 110 -11.41 6.66 -4.43
N ARG A 111 -11.48 6.74 -5.76
CA ARG A 111 -12.34 7.72 -6.47
C ARG A 111 -13.82 7.44 -6.27
N THR A 112 -14.21 6.17 -6.12
CA THR A 112 -15.60 5.81 -5.79
C THR A 112 -16.05 6.44 -4.47
N ILE A 113 -15.12 6.68 -3.52
CA ILE A 113 -15.39 7.38 -2.26
C ILE A 113 -15.78 8.84 -2.52
N ASN A 114 -15.05 9.54 -3.40
CA ASN A 114 -15.35 10.94 -3.70
C ASN A 114 -16.72 11.10 -4.38
N LYS A 115 -17.14 10.15 -5.22
CA LYS A 115 -18.50 10.16 -5.78
C LYS A 115 -19.57 9.91 -4.71
N GLN A 116 -19.38 8.90 -3.85
CA GLN A 116 -20.32 8.62 -2.78
C GLN A 116 -20.45 9.77 -1.77
N ILE A 117 -19.37 10.47 -1.44
CA ILE A 117 -19.40 11.66 -0.54
C ILE A 117 -20.12 12.84 -1.21
N ILE A 118 -19.92 13.05 -2.51
CA ILE A 118 -20.57 14.13 -3.27
C ILE A 118 -22.07 13.86 -3.41
N ASP A 119 -22.44 12.63 -3.74
CA ASP A 119 -23.84 12.22 -3.92
C ASP A 119 -24.59 12.08 -2.57
N SER A 120 -23.86 11.93 -1.45
CA SER A 120 -24.45 11.81 -0.09
C SER A 120 -24.69 13.13 0.63
N LYS A 121 -24.39 14.29 0.02
CA LYS A 121 -24.83 15.59 0.55
C LYS A 121 -26.18 15.96 -0.06
N PRO A 122 -27.29 15.94 0.71
CA PRO A 122 -28.51 16.59 0.27
C PRO A 122 -28.30 18.10 0.27
N THR A 123 -28.82 18.76 -0.76
CA THR A 123 -29.19 20.17 -0.72
C THR A 123 -30.16 20.41 0.43
N GLU A 124 -29.78 21.27 1.36
CA GLU A 124 -30.68 22.12 2.15
C GLU A 124 -30.25 23.58 1.97
#